data_AF-A0A8X6JRJ8-F1
#
_entry.id   AF-A0A8X6JRJ8-F1
#
_cell.length_a   1.000
_cell.length_b   1.000
_cell.length_c   1.000
_cell.angle_alpha   90.00
_cell.angle_beta   90.00
_cell.angle_gamma   90.00
#
_symmetry.space_group_name_H-M   'P 1'
#
loop_
_entity.id
_entity.type
_entity.pdbx_description
1 polymer ?
#
loop_
_entity_poly.entity_id
_entity_poly.type
_entity_poly.pdbx_seq_one_letter_code
_entity_poly.pdbx_strand_id
1 'polypeptide(L)'
;MKIDHSVMKLYLQRQDKYLANKFTDIMLGLFSPKILIVSFVVIVMGSMWLITKPVTLGETEQAAYHWLAISIGGFFGVYGFGALFFLCKLPKLKPLLSSTYIQDLCNESMKAYDEMMLPDDAPRSGINYLCDIISKGIPMNYSHERTVKNLISKDKNEQDIKVLSKKMAAASIVF
;
A
#
# COMPACT_ATOMS: atom_id res chain seq x y z
N MET A 1 24.56 -10.48 -4.54
CA MET A 1 24.37 -10.24 -3.09
C MET A 1 23.21 -11.12 -2.61
N LYS A 2 23.41 -11.97 -1.59
CA LYS A 2 22.37 -12.90 -1.09
C LYS A 2 22.03 -12.52 0.36
N ILE A 3 20.77 -12.17 0.63
CA ILE A 3 20.27 -12.14 2.00
C ILE A 3 20.41 -13.56 2.54
N ASP A 4 21.06 -13.72 3.69
CA ASP A 4 21.15 -15.02 4.34
C ASP A 4 19.73 -15.54 4.62
N HIS A 5 19.43 -16.74 4.12
CA HIS A 5 18.13 -17.37 4.25
C HIS A 5 17.70 -17.49 5.72
N SER A 6 18.66 -17.65 6.64
CA SER A 6 18.40 -17.68 8.08
C SER A 6 17.92 -16.33 8.61
N VAL A 7 18.54 -15.24 8.19
CA VAL A 7 18.19 -13.86 8.57
C VAL A 7 16.82 -13.49 8.03
N MET A 8 16.54 -13.81 6.77
CA MET A 8 15.21 -13.59 6.17
C MET A 8 14.13 -14.36 6.94
N LYS A 9 14.36 -15.64 7.24
CA LYS A 9 13.39 -16.47 7.97
C LYS A 9 13.10 -15.93 9.37
N LEU A 10 14.13 -15.52 10.11
CA LEU A 10 13.99 -14.91 11.43
C LEU A 10 13.23 -13.58 11.38
N TYR A 11 13.52 -12.77 10.36
CA TYR A 11 12.83 -11.50 10.14
C TYR A 11 11.33 -11.72 9.89
N LEU A 12 10.96 -12.63 8.99
CA LEU A 12 9.56 -12.94 8.67
C LEU A 12 8.80 -13.48 9.90
N GLN A 13 9.42 -14.35 10.68
CA GLN A 13 8.83 -14.84 11.93
C GLN A 13 8.60 -13.72 12.96
N ARG A 14 9.50 -12.72 13.00
CA ARG A 14 9.33 -11.56 13.86
C ARG A 14 8.19 -10.67 13.36
N GLN A 15 8.11 -10.44 12.05
CA GLN A 15 7.04 -9.69 11.40
C GLN A 15 5.66 -10.24 11.78
N ASP A 16 5.46 -11.56 11.67
CA ASP A 16 4.18 -12.20 11.96
C ASP A 16 3.77 -12.14 13.43
N LYS A 17 4.75 -12.07 14.34
CA LYS A 17 4.51 -11.96 15.77
C LYS A 17 4.15 -10.55 16.22
N TYR A 18 4.32 -9.52 15.40
CA TYR A 18 3.90 -8.16 15.77
C TYR A 18 2.38 -8.09 15.93
N LEU A 19 1.93 -7.58 17.07
CA LEU A 19 0.51 -7.36 17.34
C LEU A 19 -0.16 -6.44 16.31
N ALA A 20 0.60 -5.47 15.79
CA ALA A 20 0.16 -4.60 14.71
C ALA A 20 -0.15 -5.36 13.40
N ASN A 21 0.45 -6.54 13.17
CA ASN A 21 0.14 -7.36 12.01
C ASN A 21 -1.29 -7.93 12.12
N LYS A 22 -1.65 -8.49 13.29
CA LYS A 22 -3.03 -8.95 13.56
C LYS A 22 -4.07 -7.84 13.39
N PHE A 23 -3.76 -6.63 13.85
CA PHE A 23 -4.64 -5.48 13.66
C PHE A 23 -4.77 -5.11 12.17
N THR A 24 -3.67 -5.21 11.42
CA THR A 24 -3.67 -4.96 9.98
C THR A 24 -4.50 -5.99 9.24
N ASP A 25 -4.43 -7.28 9.62
CA ASP A 25 -5.25 -8.33 9.03
C ASP A 25 -6.76 -8.11 9.25
N ILE A 26 -7.14 -7.67 10.46
CA ILE A 26 -8.53 -7.30 10.76
C ILE A 26 -8.98 -6.13 9.88
N MET A 27 -8.13 -5.10 9.74
CA MET A 27 -8.40 -3.95 8.89
C MET A 27 -8.50 -4.37 7.41
N LEU A 28 -7.62 -5.24 6.92
CA LEU A 28 -7.71 -5.76 5.55
C LEU A 28 -9.00 -6.55 5.31
N GLY A 29 -9.47 -7.30 6.31
CA GLY A 29 -10.78 -7.95 6.27
C GLY A 29 -11.94 -6.96 6.19
N LEU A 30 -11.94 -5.96 7.08
CA LEU A 30 -12.99 -4.94 7.16
C LEU A 30 -13.07 -4.09 5.89
N PHE A 31 -11.93 -3.74 5.31
CA PHE A 31 -11.81 -2.97 4.07
C PHE A 31 -11.67 -3.88 2.83
N SER A 32 -12.10 -5.13 2.92
CA SER A 32 -12.08 -6.04 1.78
C SER A 32 -13.03 -5.53 0.67
N PRO A 33 -12.71 -5.75 -0.62
CA PRO A 33 -13.53 -5.23 -1.72
C PRO A 33 -15.02 -5.58 -1.63
N LYS A 34 -15.34 -6.77 -1.11
CA LYS A 34 -16.72 -7.23 -0.94
C LYS A 34 -17.49 -6.37 0.07
N ILE A 35 -16.88 -6.08 1.22
CA ILE A 35 -17.50 -5.24 2.26
C ILE A 35 -17.59 -3.78 1.79
N LEU A 36 -16.56 -3.30 1.08
CA LEU A 36 -16.57 -1.97 0.47
C LEU A 36 -17.73 -1.79 -0.52
N ILE A 37 -18.00 -2.79 -1.36
CA ILE A 37 -19.10 -2.73 -2.33
C ILE A 37 -20.45 -2.69 -1.60
N VAL A 38 -20.67 -3.59 -0.63
CA VAL A 38 -21.95 -3.66 0.10
C VAL A 38 -22.23 -2.35 0.83
N SER A 39 -21.24 -1.84 1.57
CA SER A 39 -21.37 -0.57 2.29
C SER A 39 -21.54 0.63 1.35
N PHE A 40 -20.88 0.66 0.19
CA PHE A 40 -21.09 1.71 -0.81
C PHE A 40 -22.54 1.74 -1.29
N VAL A 41 -23.12 0.58 -1.58
CA VAL A 41 -24.55 0.47 -1.94
C VAL A 41 -25.45 1.01 -0.83
N VAL A 42 -25.17 0.65 0.43
CA VAL A 42 -25.93 1.16 1.60
C VAL A 42 -25.82 2.69 1.72
N ILE A 43 -24.61 3.25 1.54
CA ILE A 43 -24.39 4.70 1.60
C ILE A 43 -25.15 5.40 0.48
N VAL A 44 -25.10 4.89 -0.75
CA VAL A 44 -25.79 5.50 -1.90
C VAL A 44 -27.30 5.45 -1.68
N MET A 45 -27.85 4.27 -1.38
CA MET A 45 -29.30 4.10 -1.15
C MET A 45 -29.77 4.94 0.04
N GLY A 46 -29.03 4.95 1.15
CA GLY A 46 -29.35 5.75 2.32
C GLY A 46 -29.26 7.26 2.04
N SER A 47 -28.27 7.71 1.28
CA SER A 47 -28.13 9.11 0.90
C SER A 47 -29.25 9.56 -0.03
N MET A 48 -29.64 8.73 -1.00
CA MET A 48 -30.80 9.00 -1.85
C MET A 48 -32.07 9.13 -1.02
N TRP A 49 -32.24 8.29 0.01
CA TRP A 49 -33.40 8.35 0.88
C TRP A 49 -33.41 9.61 1.76
N LEU A 50 -32.25 10.08 2.24
CA LEU A 50 -32.13 11.37 2.93
C LEU A 50 -32.48 12.56 2.05
N ILE A 51 -32.12 12.52 0.77
CA ILE A 51 -32.40 13.61 -0.18
C ILE A 51 -33.90 13.70 -0.49
N THR A 52 -34.59 12.56 -0.55
CA THR A 52 -36.05 12.50 -0.79
C THR A 52 -36.89 12.70 0.47
N LYS A 53 -36.28 13.14 1.58
CA LYS A 53 -36.96 13.43 2.85
C LYS A 53 -38.12 14.42 2.63
N PRO A 54 -39.37 14.05 2.96
CA PRO A 54 -40.50 14.96 2.85
C PRO A 54 -40.43 16.08 3.90
N VAL A 55 -40.97 17.24 3.54
CA VAL A 55 -40.94 18.47 4.37
C VAL A 55 -41.76 18.32 5.66
N THR A 56 -42.78 17.46 5.64
CA THR A 56 -43.65 17.16 6.79
C THR A 56 -43.48 15.70 7.18
N LEU A 57 -42.77 15.45 8.28
CA LEU A 57 -42.56 14.13 8.86
C LEU A 57 -43.11 14.13 10.29
N GLY A 58 -43.66 13.00 10.73
CA GLY A 58 -43.96 12.79 12.15
C GLY A 58 -42.67 12.74 12.98
N GLU A 59 -42.78 12.95 14.31
CA GLU A 59 -41.63 12.93 15.22
C GLU A 59 -40.83 11.61 15.15
N THR A 60 -41.53 10.48 14.98
CA THR A 60 -40.94 9.14 14.84
C THR A 60 -40.13 8.98 13.56
N GLU A 61 -40.64 9.50 12.45
CA GLU A 61 -39.96 9.43 11.16
C GLU A 61 -38.77 10.39 11.14
N GLN A 62 -38.89 11.58 11.72
CA GLN A 62 -37.79 12.51 11.88
C GLN A 62 -36.62 11.91 12.69
N ALA A 63 -36.91 11.14 13.74
CA ALA A 63 -35.90 10.40 14.48
C ALA A 63 -35.19 9.33 13.61
N ALA A 64 -35.94 8.60 12.79
CA ALA A 64 -35.37 7.60 11.87
C ALA A 64 -34.41 8.24 10.85
N TYR A 65 -34.78 9.38 10.25
CA TYR A 65 -33.91 10.14 9.35
C TYR A 65 -32.64 10.64 10.05
N HIS A 66 -32.73 11.06 11.32
CA HIS A 66 -31.57 11.50 12.09
C HIS A 66 -30.58 10.35 12.36
N TRP A 67 -31.08 9.18 12.77
CA TRP A 67 -30.26 7.99 12.97
C TRP A 67 -29.61 7.50 11.67
N LEU A 68 -30.33 7.60 10.55
CA LEU A 68 -29.81 7.24 9.24
C LEU A 68 -28.68 8.20 8.80
N ALA A 69 -28.83 9.51 9.04
CA ALA A 69 -27.78 10.50 8.81
C ALA A 69 -26.53 10.25 9.66
N ILE A 70 -26.71 9.95 10.97
CA ILE A 70 -25.60 9.59 11.86
C ILE A 70 -24.89 8.33 11.35
N SER A 71 -25.65 7.32 10.93
CA SER A 71 -25.09 6.06 10.43
C SER A 71 -24.25 6.27 9.17
N ILE A 72 -24.75 7.05 8.20
CA ILE A 72 -24.03 7.40 6.98
C ILE A 72 -22.76 8.20 7.32
N GLY A 73 -22.86 9.22 8.18
CA GLY A 73 -21.70 9.97 8.66
C GLY A 73 -20.66 9.07 9.33
N GLY A 74 -21.12 8.09 10.12
CA GLY A 74 -20.29 7.06 10.74
C GLY A 74 -19.51 6.23 9.71
N PHE A 75 -20.17 5.77 8.64
CA PHE A 75 -19.49 5.07 7.55
C PHE A 75 -18.41 5.93 6.89
N PHE A 76 -18.69 7.20 6.58
CA PHE A 76 -17.68 8.11 6.05
C PHE A 76 -16.49 8.28 7.00
N GLY A 77 -16.74 8.36 8.32
CA GLY A 77 -15.70 8.39 9.34
C GLY A 77 -14.82 7.14 9.34
N VAL A 78 -15.42 5.95 9.27
CA VAL A 78 -14.70 4.67 9.17
C VAL A 78 -13.87 4.62 7.88
N TYR A 79 -14.42 5.06 6.75
CA TYR A 79 -13.70 5.15 5.48
C TYR A 79 -12.53 6.10 5.51
N GLY A 80 -12.72 7.29 6.08
CA GLY A 80 -11.66 8.26 6.29
C GLY A 80 -10.53 7.70 7.15
N PHE A 81 -10.88 7.03 8.25
CA PHE A 81 -9.90 6.36 9.11
C PHE A 81 -9.13 5.25 8.37
N GLY A 82 -9.84 4.37 7.65
CA GLY A 82 -9.23 3.31 6.85
C GLY A 82 -8.26 3.86 5.81
N ALA A 83 -8.66 4.91 5.08
CA ALA A 83 -7.80 5.58 4.11
C ALA A 83 -6.53 6.14 4.77
N LEU A 84 -6.66 6.85 5.89
CA LEU A 84 -5.49 7.39 6.62
C LEU A 84 -4.57 6.29 7.16
N PHE A 85 -5.15 5.17 7.60
CA PHE A 85 -4.43 3.99 8.08
C PHE A 85 -3.60 3.37 6.95
N PHE A 86 -4.21 2.98 5.82
CA PHE A 86 -3.50 2.38 4.68
C PHE A 86 -2.55 3.33 3.97
N LEU A 87 -2.84 4.64 3.99
CA LEU A 87 -1.90 5.66 3.52
C LEU A 87 -0.67 5.83 4.45
N CYS A 88 -0.64 5.17 5.60
CA CYS A 88 0.39 5.28 6.63
C CYS A 88 0.55 6.70 7.21
N LYS A 89 -0.54 7.49 7.21
CA LYS A 89 -0.55 8.86 7.77
C LYS A 89 -0.80 8.91 9.28
N LEU A 90 -1.18 7.78 9.89
CA LEU A 90 -1.35 7.69 11.33
C LEU A 90 0.01 7.44 12.01
N PRO A 91 0.43 8.28 12.98
CA PRO A 91 1.80 8.24 13.52
C PRO A 91 2.10 6.98 14.33
N LYS A 92 1.09 6.42 15.03
CA LYS A 92 1.24 5.26 15.93
C LYS A 92 0.63 3.97 15.39
N LEU A 93 -0.18 4.04 14.34
CA LEU A 93 -0.94 2.93 13.78
C LEU A 93 -0.62 2.83 12.29
N LYS A 94 0.44 2.09 11.96
CA LYS A 94 0.81 1.83 10.57
C LYS A 94 0.49 0.39 10.22
N PRO A 95 -0.17 0.14 9.08
CA PRO A 95 -0.44 -1.21 8.63
C PRO A 95 0.87 -1.91 8.27
N LEU A 96 1.12 -3.04 8.92
CA LEU A 96 2.28 -3.87 8.62
C LEU A 96 2.00 -4.77 7.42
N LEU A 97 3.05 -5.09 6.67
CA LEU A 97 2.95 -6.08 5.60
C LEU A 97 3.01 -7.49 6.20
N SER A 98 2.23 -8.42 5.66
CA SER A 98 2.33 -9.84 6.04
C SER A 98 3.70 -10.41 5.63
N SER A 99 4.16 -11.46 6.31
CA SER A 99 5.41 -12.13 5.95
C SER A 99 5.41 -12.64 4.50
N THR A 100 4.29 -13.22 4.06
CA THR A 100 4.09 -13.67 2.68
C THR A 100 4.26 -12.54 1.68
N TYR A 101 3.64 -11.39 1.96
CA TYR A 101 3.71 -10.23 1.07
C TYR A 101 5.12 -9.64 1.01
N ILE A 102 5.87 -9.63 2.11
CA ILE A 102 7.27 -9.19 2.11
C ILE A 102 8.13 -10.13 1.26
N GLN A 103 7.90 -11.44 1.36
CA GLN A 103 8.61 -12.42 0.55
C GLN A 103 8.32 -12.22 -0.95
N ASP A 104 7.06 -12.01 -1.31
CA ASP A 104 6.65 -11.68 -2.68
C ASP A 104 7.28 -10.37 -3.16
N LEU A 105 7.27 -9.32 -2.33
CA LEU A 105 7.91 -8.04 -2.64
C LEU A 105 9.42 -8.19 -2.92
N CYS A 106 10.13 -9.00 -2.13
CA CYS A 106 11.53 -9.30 -2.38
C CYS A 106 11.74 -10.02 -3.72
N ASN A 107 10.92 -11.03 -4.01
CA ASN A 107 11.00 -11.79 -5.25
C ASN A 107 10.66 -10.93 -6.48
N GLU A 108 9.58 -10.15 -6.42
CA GLU A 108 9.19 -9.20 -7.46
C GLU A 108 10.27 -8.17 -7.71
N SER A 109 10.88 -7.64 -6.64
CA SER A 109 11.98 -6.67 -6.77
C SER A 109 13.19 -7.28 -7.48
N MET A 110 13.57 -8.52 -7.11
CA MET A 110 14.69 -9.20 -7.76
C MET A 110 14.39 -9.43 -9.25
N LYS A 111 13.20 -9.95 -9.57
CA LYS A 111 12.76 -10.16 -10.94
C LYS A 111 12.78 -8.86 -11.77
N ALA A 112 12.31 -7.75 -11.19
CA ALA A 112 12.31 -6.46 -11.88
C ALA A 112 13.74 -6.00 -12.24
N TYR A 113 14.71 -6.22 -11.36
CA TYR A 113 16.12 -5.91 -11.66
C TYR A 113 16.74 -6.87 -12.68
N ASP A 114 16.37 -8.15 -12.65
CA ASP A 114 16.85 -9.13 -13.62
C ASP A 114 16.30 -8.81 -15.03
N GLU A 115 15.05 -8.35 -15.13
CA GLU A 115 14.45 -7.87 -16.39
C GLU A 115 15.11 -6.60 -16.93
N MET A 116 15.66 -5.75 -16.07
CA MET A 116 16.41 -4.56 -16.48
C MET A 116 17.77 -4.90 -17.11
N MET A 117 18.25 -6.14 -17.02
CA MET A 117 19.56 -6.57 -17.54
C MET A 117 20.70 -5.61 -17.12
N LEU A 118 20.62 -5.11 -15.88
CA LEU A 118 21.64 -4.20 -15.37
C LEU A 118 22.98 -4.95 -15.23
N PRO A 119 24.11 -4.26 -15.46
CA PRO A 119 25.43 -4.76 -15.10
C PRO A 119 25.49 -5.24 -13.65
N ASP A 120 26.32 -6.24 -13.35
CA ASP A 120 26.45 -6.81 -12.01
C ASP A 120 26.94 -5.79 -10.96
N ASP A 121 27.65 -4.74 -11.40
CA ASP A 121 28.14 -3.62 -10.60
C ASP A 121 27.14 -2.47 -10.46
N ALA A 122 26.02 -2.49 -11.18
CA ALA A 122 25.01 -1.44 -11.09
C ALA A 122 24.31 -1.47 -9.72
N PRO A 123 24.10 -0.30 -9.09
CA PRO A 123 23.43 -0.23 -7.80
C PRO A 123 21.97 -0.66 -7.93
N ARG A 124 21.59 -1.73 -7.21
CA ARG A 124 20.20 -2.19 -7.09
C ARG A 124 19.55 -1.54 -5.87
N SER A 125 19.17 -0.27 -5.99
CA SER A 125 18.81 0.59 -4.85
C SER A 125 17.64 0.03 -4.02
N GLY A 126 16.60 -0.52 -4.67
CA GLY A 126 15.46 -1.16 -4.02
C GLY A 126 15.83 -2.44 -3.26
N ILE A 127 16.71 -3.27 -3.81
CA ILE A 127 17.21 -4.47 -3.13
C ILE A 127 18.08 -4.10 -1.94
N ASN A 128 18.96 -3.11 -2.09
CA ASN A 128 19.80 -2.62 -1.00
C ASN A 128 18.95 -2.08 0.16
N TYR A 129 17.87 -1.37 -0.14
CA TYR A 129 16.91 -0.89 0.85
C TYR A 129 16.22 -2.03 1.59
N LEU A 130 15.73 -3.05 0.89
CA LEU A 130 15.12 -4.24 1.51
C LEU A 130 16.13 -4.97 2.41
N CYS A 131 17.35 -5.17 1.94
CA CYS A 131 18.43 -5.79 2.72
C CYS A 131 18.70 -5.02 4.02
N ASP A 132 18.77 -3.69 3.96
CA ASP A 132 19.02 -2.84 5.13
C ASP A 132 17.91 -2.96 6.17
N ILE A 133 16.64 -2.90 5.73
CA ILE A 133 15.47 -3.06 6.61
C ILE A 133 15.47 -4.43 7.29
N ILE A 134 15.68 -5.49 6.51
CA ILE A 134 15.67 -6.88 7.01
C ILE A 134 16.81 -7.08 8.02
N SER A 135 18.01 -6.61 7.69
CA SER A 135 19.19 -6.73 8.55
C SER A 135 19.03 -5.96 9.86
N LYS A 136 18.40 -4.79 9.83
CA LYS A 136 18.09 -3.97 11.02
C LYS A 136 16.86 -4.47 11.78
N GLY A 137 16.09 -5.41 11.23
CA GLY A 137 14.86 -5.90 11.84
C GLY A 137 13.74 -4.86 11.94
N ILE A 138 13.72 -3.88 11.04
CA ILE A 138 12.71 -2.80 11.00
C ILE A 138 11.41 -3.38 10.44
N PRO A 139 10.27 -3.27 11.15
CA PRO A 139 9.00 -3.82 10.66
C PRO A 139 8.51 -3.10 9.41
N MET A 140 8.23 -3.86 8.34
CA MET A 140 7.78 -3.31 7.07
C MET A 140 6.28 -2.99 7.06
N ASN A 141 5.95 -1.92 6.36
CA ASN A 141 4.61 -1.37 6.14
C ASN A 141 4.49 -0.90 4.68
N TYR A 142 3.29 -0.49 4.28
CA TYR A 142 3.01 -0.01 2.91
C TYR A 142 3.82 1.22 2.46
N SER A 143 4.42 1.98 3.39
CA SER A 143 5.36 3.04 3.01
C SER A 143 6.67 2.48 2.48
N HIS A 144 7.17 1.39 3.08
CA HIS A 144 8.40 0.73 2.64
C HIS A 144 8.22 0.09 1.27
N GLU A 145 7.08 -0.55 1.01
CA GLU A 145 6.70 -1.07 -0.30
C GLU A 145 6.73 0.04 -1.37
N ARG A 146 6.09 1.19 -1.10
CA ARG A 146 6.12 2.35 -2.00
C ARG A 146 7.53 2.86 -2.24
N THR A 147 8.36 2.93 -1.19
CA THR A 147 9.76 3.33 -1.34
C THR A 147 10.53 2.37 -2.25
N VAL A 148 10.37 1.06 -2.08
CA VAL A 148 11.01 0.04 -2.94
C VAL A 148 10.58 0.20 -4.39
N LYS A 149 9.28 0.30 -4.66
CA LYS A 149 8.75 0.48 -6.02
C LYS A 149 9.26 1.77 -6.67
N ASN A 150 9.32 2.86 -5.91
CA ASN A 150 9.86 4.13 -6.40
C ASN A 150 11.36 4.06 -6.71
N LEU A 151 12.13 3.36 -5.89
CA LEU A 151 13.57 3.15 -6.10
C LEU A 151 13.80 2.35 -7.39
N ILE A 152 13.09 1.24 -7.57
CA ILE A 152 13.14 0.41 -8.78
C ILE A 152 12.78 1.24 -10.03
N SER A 153 11.71 2.04 -9.95
CA SER A 153 11.31 2.91 -11.07
C SER A 153 12.35 3.98 -11.40
N LYS A 154 13.02 4.55 -10.40
CA LYS A 154 14.10 5.53 -10.62
C LYS A 154 15.29 4.88 -11.29
N ASP A 155 15.73 3.73 -10.81
CA ASP A 155 16.86 3.00 -11.40
C ASP A 155 16.57 2.66 -12.88
N LYS A 156 15.33 2.24 -13.19
CA LYS A 156 14.88 2.01 -14.57
C LYS A 156 14.97 3.27 -15.43
N ASN A 157 14.44 4.39 -14.94
CA ASN A 157 14.46 5.65 -15.67
C ASN A 157 15.90 6.16 -15.90
N GLU A 158 16.77 6.01 -14.91
CA GLU A 158 18.20 6.36 -15.06
C GLU A 158 18.89 5.51 -16.12
N GLN A 159 18.57 4.21 -16.18
CA GLN A 159 19.07 3.32 -17.23
C GLN A 159 18.57 3.74 -18.60
N ASP A 160 17.27 4.02 -18.75
CA ASP A 160 16.67 4.45 -20.01
C ASP A 160 17.33 5.76 -20.50
N ILE A 161 17.55 6.72 -19.61
CA ILE A 161 18.27 7.96 -19.91
C ILE A 161 19.71 7.68 -20.36
N LYS A 162 20.44 6.78 -19.69
CA LYS A 162 21.81 6.39 -20.08
C LYS A 162 21.84 5.76 -21.47
N VAL A 163 20.89 4.89 -21.79
CA VAL A 163 20.77 4.26 -23.12
C VAL A 163 20.45 5.32 -24.18
N LEU A 164 19.51 6.22 -23.90
CA LEU A 164 19.12 7.30 -24.81
C LEU A 164 20.30 8.24 -25.08
N SER A 165 21.02 8.65 -24.03
CA SER A 165 22.21 9.51 -24.12
C SER A 165 23.30 8.87 -24.99
N LYS A 166 23.58 7.57 -24.81
CA LYS A 166 24.53 6.84 -25.67
C LYS A 166 24.08 6.81 -27.14
N LYS A 167 22.79 6.60 -27.41
CA LYS A 167 22.24 6.61 -28.78
C LYS A 167 22.37 7.99 -29.44
N MET A 168 22.07 9.06 -28.71
CA MET A 168 22.23 10.43 -29.21
C MET A 168 23.69 10.78 -29.48
N ALA A 169 24.60 10.42 -28.57
CA ALA A 169 26.04 10.62 -28.76
C ALA A 169 26.56 9.86 -29.99
N ALA A 170 26.16 8.60 -30.17
CA ALA A 170 26.52 7.82 -31.34
C ALA A 170 25.97 8.42 -32.65
N ALA A 171 24.74 8.94 -32.65
CA ALA A 171 24.16 9.62 -33.80
C ALA A 171 24.88 10.94 -34.15
N SER A 172 25.41 11.66 -33.16
CA SER A 172 26.15 12.91 -33.37
C SER A 172 27.55 12.75 -33.95
N ILE A 173 28.14 11.55 -33.88
CA ILE A 173 29.47 11.24 -34.44
C ILE A 173 29.39 10.84 -35.92
N VAL A 174 28.19 10.55 -36.43
CA VAL A 174 27.96 10.10 -37.82
C VAL A 174 27.69 11.28 -38.78
N PHE A 175 27.77 12.53 -38.30
CA PHE A 175 27.67 13.75 -39.11
C PHE A 175 28.98 14.52 -39.18
#